data_AF-A0A2E7S9Y5-F1
#
_entry.id   AF-A0A2E7S9Y5-F1
#
_cell.length_a   1.000
_cell.length_b   1.000
_cell.length_c   1.000
_cell.angle_alpha   90.00
_cell.angle_beta   90.00
_cell.angle_gamma   90.00
#
_symmetry.space_group_name_H-M   'P 1'
#
loop_
_entity.id
_entity.type
_entity.pdbx_description
1 polymer ?
#
loop_
_entity_poly.entity_id
_entity_poly.type
_entity_poly.pdbx_seq_one_letter_code
_entity_poly.pdbx_strand_id
1 'polypeptide(L)'
;MGYIKDGLTPEAASSICIDRCRAQCCRGPLLLSLSEEEKLTFDRKANDMNRPLRTIPFARSWIVKFEDHQGDCCPMLDMESMKCLIYDDRPIQCKEFPSRPIKGCEISCD
;
A
#
# COMPACT_ATOMS: atom_id res chain seq x y z
N MET A 1 -3.00 -9.31 -11.35
CA MET A 1 -4.18 -8.68 -12.00
C MET A 1 -5.02 -8.10 -10.89
N GLY A 2 -5.02 -6.78 -10.71
CA GLY A 2 -5.82 -6.11 -9.68
C GLY A 2 -7.29 -6.04 -10.09
N TYR A 3 -8.19 -6.00 -9.11
CA TYR A 3 -9.62 -5.85 -9.37
C TYR A 3 -10.01 -4.37 -9.53
N ILE A 4 -9.10 -3.53 -10.02
CA ILE A 4 -9.35 -2.09 -10.17
C ILE A 4 -10.16 -1.88 -11.45
N LYS A 5 -11.23 -1.08 -11.35
CA LYS A 5 -12.07 -0.70 -12.49
C LYS A 5 -11.24 -0.02 -13.60
N ASP A 6 -11.46 -0.44 -14.84
CA ASP A 6 -10.75 0.13 -16.01
C ASP A 6 -11.06 1.62 -16.21
N GLY A 7 -10.05 2.38 -16.67
CA GLY A 7 -10.18 3.81 -17.01
C GLY A 7 -10.02 4.79 -15.85
N LEU A 8 -9.62 4.31 -14.66
CA LEU A 8 -9.45 5.15 -13.47
C LEU A 8 -8.07 5.83 -13.47
N THR A 9 -8.03 7.17 -13.46
CA THR A 9 -6.75 7.91 -13.42
C THR A 9 -6.07 7.75 -12.05
N PRO A 10 -4.74 7.96 -11.94
CA PRO A 10 -4.04 7.94 -10.66
C PRO A 10 -4.64 8.87 -9.60
N GLU A 11 -5.08 10.06 -10.00
CA GLU A 11 -5.69 11.07 -9.13
C GLU A 11 -7.07 10.63 -8.64
N ALA A 12 -7.88 10.07 -9.53
CA ALA A 12 -9.18 9.50 -9.17
C ALA A 12 -9.00 8.31 -8.22
N ALA A 13 -8.01 7.45 -8.48
CA ALA A 13 -7.72 6.29 -7.65
C ALA A 13 -7.23 6.71 -6.26
N SER A 14 -6.40 7.76 -6.20
CA SER A 14 -5.88 8.32 -4.96
C SER A 14 -7.01 8.92 -4.12
N SER A 15 -7.89 9.73 -4.75
CA SER A 15 -9.05 10.32 -4.06
C SER A 15 -9.97 9.24 -3.48
N ILE A 16 -10.27 8.18 -4.24
CA ILE A 16 -11.10 7.08 -3.73
C ILE A 16 -10.37 6.33 -2.60
N CYS A 17 -9.05 6.10 -2.72
CA CYS A 17 -8.24 5.47 -1.68
C CYS A 17 -8.33 6.23 -0.34
N ILE A 18 -8.21 7.56 -0.39
CA ILE A 18 -8.20 8.45 0.77
C ILE A 18 -9.62 8.61 1.34
N ASP A 19 -10.56 9.05 0.51
CA ASP A 19 -11.85 9.58 0.96
C ASP A 19 -12.86 8.47 1.24
N ARG A 20 -12.83 7.40 0.44
CA ARG A 20 -13.84 6.33 0.50
C ARG A 20 -13.29 5.05 1.12
N CYS A 21 -12.14 4.59 0.65
CA CYS A 21 -11.48 3.38 1.15
C CYS A 21 -10.76 3.62 2.49
N ARG A 22 -10.56 4.89 2.89
CA ARG A 22 -9.90 5.27 4.15
C ARG A 22 -8.54 4.58 4.34
N ALA A 23 -7.79 4.50 3.23
CA ALA A 23 -6.50 3.84 3.11
C ALA A 23 -6.47 2.38 3.58
N GLN A 24 -7.52 1.58 3.27
CA GLN A 24 -7.60 0.20 3.71
C GLN A 24 -6.41 -0.66 3.26
N CYS A 25 -5.83 -0.43 2.09
CA CYS A 25 -4.59 -1.11 1.67
C CYS A 25 -3.41 -0.85 2.63
N CYS A 26 -3.37 0.32 3.26
CA CYS A 26 -2.34 0.70 4.21
C CYS A 26 -2.66 0.32 5.65
N ARG A 27 -3.86 -0.21 5.93
CA ARG A 27 -4.35 -0.51 7.29
C ARG A 27 -4.88 -1.93 7.47
N GLY A 28 -5.20 -2.61 6.36
CA GLY A 28 -5.96 -3.86 6.31
C GLY A 28 -5.11 -5.11 6.14
N PRO A 29 -4.03 -5.12 5.34
CA PRO A 29 -3.08 -6.21 5.32
C PRO A 29 -2.20 -6.13 6.57
N LEU A 30 -2.08 -7.22 7.33
CA LEU A 30 -1.11 -7.29 8.44
C LEU A 30 0.34 -7.38 7.94
N LEU A 31 0.52 -7.80 6.67
CA LEU A 31 1.79 -8.10 6.04
C LEU A 31 1.82 -7.58 4.60
N LEU A 32 2.95 -7.00 4.23
CA LEU A 32 3.26 -6.61 2.86
C LEU A 32 4.53 -7.34 2.40
N SER A 33 4.41 -8.11 1.31
CA SER A 33 5.54 -8.77 0.67
C SER A 33 6.12 -7.86 -0.41
N LEU A 34 7.43 -7.69 -0.38
CA LEU A 34 8.21 -6.89 -1.32
C LEU A 34 9.18 -7.80 -2.07
N SER A 35 9.27 -7.63 -3.38
CA SER A 35 10.42 -8.10 -4.14
C SER A 35 11.71 -7.40 -3.68
N GLU A 36 12.86 -7.85 -4.15
CA GLU A 36 14.13 -7.19 -3.87
C GLU A 36 14.14 -5.73 -4.38
N GLU A 37 13.68 -5.49 -5.60
CA GLU A 37 13.60 -4.14 -6.20
C GLU A 37 12.61 -3.24 -5.46
N GLU A 38 11.46 -3.79 -5.06
CA GLU A 38 10.47 -3.07 -4.27
C GLU A 38 11.04 -2.71 -2.91
N LYS A 39 11.73 -3.65 -2.23
CA LYS A 39 12.37 -3.40 -0.94
C LYS A 39 13.39 -2.27 -1.03
N LEU A 40 14.23 -2.24 -2.07
CA LEU A 40 15.20 -1.16 -2.28
C LEU A 40 14.51 0.20 -2.48
N THR A 41 13.46 0.25 -3.30
CA THR A 41 12.70 1.47 -3.55
C THR A 41 12.00 1.96 -2.29
N PHE A 42 11.37 1.02 -1.56
CA PHE A 42 10.63 1.29 -0.33
C PHE A 42 11.57 1.81 0.76
N ASP A 43 12.69 1.12 1.02
CA ASP A 43 13.70 1.55 1.99
C ASP A 43 14.24 2.95 1.67
N ARG A 44 14.55 3.22 0.40
CA ARG A 44 15.03 4.55 -0.02
C ARG A 44 14.00 5.63 0.31
N LYS A 45 12.75 5.47 -0.13
CA LYS A 45 11.67 6.44 0.12
C LYS A 45 11.41 6.61 1.61
N ALA A 46 11.42 5.51 2.35
CA ALA A 46 11.24 5.47 3.79
C ALA A 46 12.33 6.28 4.52
N ASN A 47 13.59 6.11 4.13
CA ASN A 47 14.71 6.88 4.67
C ASN A 47 14.63 8.36 4.30
N ASP A 48 14.29 8.70 3.05
CA ASP A 48 14.10 10.09 2.61
C ASP A 48 13.06 10.85 3.46
N MET A 49 12.10 10.11 4.05
CA MET A 49 11.03 10.64 4.90
C MET A 49 11.27 10.44 6.41
N ASN A 50 12.45 9.96 6.83
CA ASN A 50 12.76 9.61 8.23
C ASN A 50 11.77 8.61 8.86
N ARG A 51 11.32 7.63 8.06
CA ARG A 51 10.37 6.57 8.47
C ARG A 51 11.00 5.19 8.29
N PRO A 52 12.02 4.82 9.10
CA PRO A 52 12.82 3.62 8.85
C PRO A 52 11.94 2.37 8.75
N LEU A 53 12.15 1.60 7.68
CA LEU A 53 11.42 0.36 7.44
C LEU A 53 12.00 -0.78 8.29
N ARG A 54 11.13 -1.66 8.78
CA ARG A 54 11.52 -2.93 9.39
C ARG A 54 11.10 -4.02 8.42
N THR A 55 12.08 -4.76 7.93
CA THR A 55 11.85 -5.87 7.00
C THR A 55 12.40 -7.17 7.57
N ILE A 56 11.74 -8.26 7.23
CA ILE A 56 12.18 -9.61 7.56
C ILE A 56 12.40 -10.36 6.24
N PRO A 57 13.56 -10.99 6.01
CA PRO A 57 13.76 -11.81 4.81
C PRO A 57 12.83 -13.02 4.83
N PHE A 58 12.21 -13.33 3.68
CA PHE A 58 11.31 -14.46 3.53
C PHE A 58 11.48 -15.10 2.14
N ALA A 59 12.17 -16.25 2.09
CA ALA A 59 12.52 -16.92 0.83
C ALA A 59 13.21 -15.96 -0.17
N ARG A 60 12.50 -15.54 -1.22
CA ARG A 60 12.99 -14.59 -2.25
C ARG A 60 12.35 -13.20 -2.15
N SER A 61 11.67 -12.91 -1.05
CA SER A 61 11.00 -11.64 -0.79
C SER A 61 11.38 -11.08 0.58
N TRP A 62 10.85 -9.90 0.87
CA TRP A 62 10.98 -9.22 2.15
C TRP A 62 9.59 -8.89 2.69
N ILE A 63 9.37 -9.13 3.97
CA ILE A 63 8.09 -8.87 4.61
C ILE A 63 8.20 -7.61 5.47
N VAL A 64 7.27 -6.70 5.26
CA VAL A 64 6.97 -5.61 6.19
C VAL A 64 5.75 -6.04 7.00
N LYS A 65 5.91 -6.16 8.32
CA LYS A 65 4.77 -6.38 9.22
C LYS A 65 4.27 -5.05 9.73
N PHE A 66 2.98 -4.78 9.63
CA PHE A 66 2.46 -3.48 10.01
C PHE A 66 2.49 -3.28 11.54
N GLU A 67 2.38 -4.36 12.33
CA GLU A 67 2.55 -4.36 13.80
C GLU A 67 3.94 -3.91 14.27
N ASP A 68 4.96 -3.99 13.41
CA ASP A 68 6.31 -3.55 13.75
C ASP A 68 6.47 -2.01 13.64
N HIS A 69 5.38 -1.33 13.27
CA HIS A 69 5.34 0.10 12.95
C HIS A 69 4.22 0.83 13.70
N GLN A 70 4.30 2.16 13.70
CA GLN A 70 3.38 2.98 14.48
C GLN A 70 1.92 2.81 13.99
N GLY A 71 1.02 2.49 14.91
CA GLY A 71 -0.41 2.43 14.66
C GLY A 71 -0.86 1.21 13.84
N ASP A 72 -0.05 0.14 13.83
CA ASP A 72 -0.34 -1.13 13.17
C ASP A 72 -0.73 -0.97 11.69
N CYS A 73 -0.04 -0.04 11.02
CA CYS A 73 -0.32 0.34 9.64
C CYS A 73 0.97 0.41 8.80
N CYS A 74 0.80 0.53 7.49
CA CYS A 74 1.90 0.72 6.55
C CYS A 74 2.72 1.95 6.95
N PRO A 75 4.05 1.87 7.02
CA PRO A 75 4.92 3.00 7.37
C PRO A 75 4.72 4.25 6.49
N MET A 76 4.23 4.04 5.26
CA MET A 76 4.00 5.09 4.26
C MET A 76 2.61 5.70 4.33
N LEU A 77 1.80 5.30 5.32
CA LEU A 77 0.55 5.98 5.61
C LEU A 77 0.83 7.27 6.37
N ASP A 78 0.38 8.38 5.81
CA ASP A 78 0.12 9.57 6.60
C ASP A 78 -1.22 9.41 7.31
N MET A 79 -1.18 9.26 8.63
CA MET A 79 -2.36 9.05 9.46
C MET A 79 -3.27 10.27 9.57
N GLU A 80 -2.76 11.47 9.30
CA GLU A 80 -3.56 12.70 9.33
C GLU A 80 -4.38 12.83 8.05
N SER A 81 -3.72 12.76 6.89
CA SER A 81 -4.38 12.93 5.59
C SER A 81 -4.93 11.63 4.99
N MET A 82 -4.63 10.47 5.58
CA MET A 82 -4.91 9.14 5.02
C MET A 82 -4.30 8.91 3.64
N LYS A 83 -3.22 9.62 3.31
CA LYS A 83 -2.52 9.50 2.03
C LYS A 83 -1.39 8.48 2.11
N CYS A 84 -1.24 7.69 1.05
CA CYS A 84 -0.01 6.93 0.85
C CYS A 84 1.08 7.86 0.31
N LEU A 85 2.16 8.01 1.07
CA LEU A 85 3.26 8.92 0.75
C LEU A 85 4.10 8.47 -0.46
N ILE A 86 3.93 7.22 -0.90
CA ILE A 86 4.62 6.64 -2.06
C ILE A 86 3.63 6.15 -3.12
N TYR A 87 2.49 6.82 -3.29
CA TYR A 87 1.36 6.33 -4.08
C TYR A 87 1.74 5.81 -5.49
N ASP A 88 2.63 6.52 -6.19
CA ASP A 88 3.06 6.15 -7.55
C ASP A 88 4.11 5.02 -7.54
N ASP A 89 4.92 4.97 -6.49
CA ASP A 89 5.97 3.97 -6.27
C ASP A 89 5.48 2.77 -5.44
N ARG A 90 4.16 2.60 -5.31
CA ARG A 90 3.57 1.53 -4.52
C ARG A 90 4.05 0.15 -4.99
N PRO A 91 4.32 -0.78 -4.07
CA PRO A 91 4.55 -2.18 -4.41
C PRO A 91 3.37 -2.79 -5.18
N ILE A 92 3.65 -3.84 -5.95
CA ILE A 92 2.68 -4.58 -6.76
C ILE A 92 1.50 -5.04 -5.89
N GLN A 93 1.76 -5.62 -4.71
CA GLN A 93 0.68 -6.04 -3.79
C GLN A 93 -0.27 -4.87 -3.44
N CYS A 94 0.25 -3.64 -3.32
CA CYS A 94 -0.56 -2.45 -3.06
C CYS A 94 -1.30 -1.96 -4.32
N LYS A 95 -0.68 -2.11 -5.50
CA LYS A 95 -1.28 -1.77 -6.81
C LYS A 95 -2.40 -2.74 -7.19
N GLU A 96 -2.32 -3.98 -6.73
CA GLU A 96 -3.33 -5.00 -6.95
C GLU A 96 -4.51 -4.92 -5.96
N PHE A 97 -4.46 -4.03 -4.97
CA PHE A 97 -5.57 -3.84 -4.05
C PHE A 97 -6.77 -3.14 -4.73
N PRO A 98 -8.00 -3.63 -4.57
CA PRO A 98 -8.37 -4.80 -3.76
C PRO A 98 -8.01 -6.10 -4.47
N SER A 99 -7.49 -7.08 -3.72
CA SER A 99 -7.04 -8.38 -4.25
C SER A 99 -8.18 -9.37 -4.54
N ARG A 100 -9.43 -8.93 -4.39
CA ARG A 100 -10.65 -9.65 -4.74
C ARG A 100 -11.77 -8.63 -4.95
N PRO A 101 -12.84 -8.99 -5.68
CA PRO A 101 -14.01 -8.14 -5.79
C PRO A 101 -14.56 -7.77 -4.41
N ILE A 102 -14.77 -6.48 -4.17
CA ILE A 102 -15.46 -5.99 -2.98
C ILE A 102 -16.81 -5.46 -3.45
N LYS A 103 -17.87 -6.21 -3.16
CA LYS A 103 -19.24 -5.84 -3.55
C LYS A 103 -19.57 -4.43 -3.07
N GLY A 104 -20.01 -3.57 -4.01
CA GLY A 104 -20.37 -2.18 -3.72
C GLY A 104 -19.16 -1.24 -3.58
N CYS A 105 -17.96 -1.66 -3.98
CA CYS A 105 -16.77 -0.84 -3.97
C CYS A 105 -16.54 -0.20 -5.35
N GLU A 106 -16.49 1.13 -5.40
CA GLU A 106 -16.39 1.90 -6.66
C GLU A 106 -15.06 1.71 -7.42
N ILE A 107 -14.01 1.25 -6.73
CA ILE A 107 -12.73 0.87 -7.35
C ILE A 107 -12.69 -0.58 -7.76
N SER A 108 -13.56 -1.44 -7.21
CA SER A 108 -13.56 -2.85 -7.53
C SER A 108 -14.36 -3.09 -8.82
N CYS A 109 -13.83 -3.87 -9.76
CA CYS A 109 -14.72 -4.59 -10.67
C CYS A 109 -15.51 -5.62 -9.85
N ASP A 110 -16.83 -5.63 -10.03
CA ASP A 110 -17.73 -6.65 -9.47
C ASP A 110 -17.53 -7.99 -10.19
#